data_AF-F4KJS7-F1
#
_entry.id   AF-F4KJS7-F1
#
_cell.length_a   1.000
_cell.length_b   1.000
_cell.length_c   1.000
_cell.angle_alpha   90.00
_cell.angle_beta   90.00
_cell.angle_gamma   90.00
#
_symmetry.space_group_name_H-M   'P 1'
#
loop_
_entity.id
_entity.type
_entity.pdbx_description
1 polymer ?
#
loop_
_entity_poly.entity_id
_entity_poly.type
_entity_poly.pdbx_seq_one_letter_code
_entity_poly.pdbx_strand_id
1 'polypeptide(L)'
;MKLIEITTKEAFAAFCAKEFPNQPYSWNGDWCFVQAGTHLGDCLHYEFNGGKVSLHIESEPGTWRGIRNYLNAHAPYANITPKGWWGRQNGAWTLKTEITCESDFYQAFKDIRDALEYHIIQYERGLQIERGVKEAEESNKLRSSIQTVGETLTAQLRIPYYQRPYRWTKNNVLQLLKDIRDNWKTEKQTYRIGSVILHTDGEFNDIVDGQQRITTIALLLHECAMPTPAMKTLRYAHADSLKSIRNNRQVIADWLRENVETGKDREEFAHYVMDNCEFVQIIVSEQSEAFQMFDSQNGRGKELEAYNLLKAFHIRAMEQNSQEERIACDVRWEAATQYDATPLIPDDGSIDILRQIFNEQLYRSRRWIRTTEAKKFSKAKIGEFKGCTIDKNHLAEFPFQNPQLLLYLTAKFYESTLKGTIATANRFLHGDPENVDPFANINQTIVNGKSFFEYVETYVELYKRLFIELGTHQLAGFKRFYYQYCLDYRCSDPEAMRKKPYAHQPKGDAARNGDGYLREVYKSLIICLFYKFGEKALVRYYKTLYRLVYVERITHEQVRYKTADKLPHSYFELIYRAKDMASLSRLDDMLANKLKEIKSTCDKVPQNIKDLILKV
;
A
#
# COMPACT_ATOMS: atom_id res chain seq x y z
N MET A 1 59.37 31.68 2.27
CA MET A 1 59.63 31.29 0.87
C MET A 1 58.75 32.16 0.00
N LYS A 2 59.32 32.93 -0.93
CA LYS A 2 58.49 33.74 -1.84
C LYS A 2 58.00 32.86 -2.97
N LEU A 3 56.75 33.00 -3.37
CA LEU A 3 56.15 32.15 -4.40
C LEU A 3 56.88 32.27 -5.75
N ILE A 4 57.39 33.46 -6.09
CA ILE A 4 58.26 33.72 -7.24
C ILE A 4 59.56 32.90 -7.24
N GLU A 5 60.04 32.44 -6.08
CA GLU A 5 61.23 31.60 -5.98
C GLU A 5 60.94 30.10 -6.29
N ILE A 6 59.67 29.74 -6.44
CA ILE A 6 59.21 28.35 -6.56
C ILE A 6 58.65 28.06 -7.95
N THR A 7 57.86 28.96 -8.52
CA THR A 7 57.23 28.78 -9.83
C THR A 7 56.85 30.12 -10.47
N THR A 8 56.45 30.11 -11.74
CA THR A 8 56.02 31.31 -12.47
C THR A 8 54.49 31.37 -12.63
N LYS A 9 53.97 32.56 -12.92
CA LYS A 9 52.55 32.78 -13.20
C LYS A 9 52.07 31.92 -14.37
N GLU A 10 52.87 31.79 -15.42
CA GLU A 10 52.56 31.02 -16.62
C GLU A 10 52.50 29.52 -16.33
N ALA A 11 53.44 29.01 -15.52
CA ALA A 11 53.47 27.62 -15.10
C ALA A 11 52.26 27.29 -14.20
N PHE A 12 51.92 28.16 -13.25
CA PHE A 12 50.72 28.02 -12.41
C PHE A 12 49.43 28.07 -13.23
N ALA A 13 49.31 28.99 -14.20
CA ALA A 13 48.16 29.05 -15.10
C ALA A 13 47.99 27.76 -15.93
N ALA A 14 49.09 27.19 -16.45
CA ALA A 14 49.07 25.92 -17.17
C ALA A 14 48.65 24.74 -16.26
N PHE A 15 49.12 24.75 -15.00
CA PHE A 15 48.70 23.78 -13.98
C PHE A 15 47.21 23.88 -13.68
N CYS A 16 46.68 25.08 -13.41
CA CYS A 16 45.25 25.29 -13.14
C CYS A 16 44.38 24.86 -14.33
N ALA A 17 44.77 25.20 -15.56
CA ALA A 17 44.04 24.80 -16.76
C ALA A 17 43.93 23.26 -16.91
N LYS A 18 44.95 22.52 -16.44
CA LYS A 18 44.98 21.06 -16.50
C LYS A 18 44.28 20.38 -15.33
N GLU A 19 44.52 20.85 -14.11
CA GLU A 19 44.15 20.15 -12.87
C GLU A 19 42.90 20.72 -12.20
N PHE A 20 42.48 21.94 -12.58
CA PHE A 20 41.30 22.65 -12.06
C PHE A 20 40.54 23.32 -13.23
N PRO A 21 40.05 22.54 -14.20
CA PRO A 21 39.46 23.10 -15.41
C PRO A 21 38.25 23.98 -15.07
N ASN A 22 38.20 25.16 -15.68
CA ASN A 22 37.15 26.18 -15.52
C ASN A 22 37.01 26.77 -14.10
N GLN A 23 37.99 26.58 -13.21
CA GLN A 23 38.00 27.22 -11.90
C GLN A 23 38.72 28.58 -11.97
N PRO A 24 38.14 29.66 -11.40
CA PRO A 24 38.85 30.91 -11.17
C PRO A 24 40.12 30.71 -10.34
N TYR A 25 41.18 31.46 -10.69
CA TYR A 25 42.44 31.46 -9.97
C TYR A 25 43.05 32.87 -9.99
N SER A 26 43.94 33.16 -9.05
CA SER A 26 44.69 34.41 -9.01
C SER A 26 46.14 34.19 -8.60
N TRP A 27 46.99 35.14 -8.99
CA TRP A 27 48.42 35.13 -8.74
C TRP A 27 48.92 36.55 -8.49
N ASN A 28 49.65 36.76 -7.40
CA ASN A 28 50.22 38.06 -7.03
C ASN A 28 51.72 38.01 -6.66
N GLY A 29 52.44 36.96 -7.09
CA GLY A 29 53.90 36.85 -6.92
C GLY A 29 54.38 36.33 -5.56
N ASP A 30 53.68 36.65 -4.47
CA ASP A 30 53.92 36.07 -3.14
C ASP A 30 52.82 35.10 -2.69
N TRP A 31 51.72 35.04 -3.45
CA TRP A 31 50.50 34.32 -3.14
C TRP A 31 49.77 33.91 -4.41
N CYS A 32 49.05 32.79 -4.34
CA CYS A 32 48.11 32.36 -5.37
C CYS A 32 46.95 31.56 -4.77
N PHE A 33 45.81 31.57 -5.46
CA PHE A 33 44.69 30.67 -5.14
C PHE A 33 44.05 30.08 -6.38
N VAL A 34 43.31 28.99 -6.19
CA VAL A 34 42.36 28.40 -7.14
C VAL A 34 41.08 27.99 -6.42
N GLN A 35 39.92 28.29 -7.00
CA GLN A 35 38.60 27.97 -6.45
C GLN A 35 38.40 26.44 -6.29
N ALA A 36 37.79 26.03 -5.18
CA ALA A 36 37.68 24.61 -4.78
C ALA A 36 36.25 24.02 -4.92
N GLY A 37 35.23 24.85 -5.10
CA GLY A 37 33.83 24.45 -5.24
C GLY A 37 33.00 25.55 -5.88
N THR A 38 31.74 25.30 -6.25
CA THR A 38 30.91 26.24 -7.01
C THR A 38 29.96 27.07 -6.15
N HIS A 39 29.57 26.58 -4.97
CA HIS A 39 28.50 27.15 -4.16
C HIS A 39 28.88 28.47 -3.49
N LEU A 40 30.11 28.60 -3.00
CA LEU A 40 30.62 29.80 -2.33
C LEU A 40 31.46 30.69 -3.26
N GLY A 41 31.59 30.33 -4.55
CA GLY A 41 32.46 31.02 -5.50
C GLY A 41 33.90 31.13 -4.97
N ASP A 42 34.53 32.28 -5.21
CA ASP A 42 35.89 32.60 -4.74
C ASP A 42 36.04 32.57 -3.21
N CYS A 43 34.95 32.51 -2.43
CA CYS A 43 35.04 32.41 -0.97
C CYS A 43 35.41 31.01 -0.47
N LEU A 44 35.56 30.02 -1.36
CA LEU A 44 36.07 28.68 -1.05
C LEU A 44 37.17 28.31 -2.03
N HIS A 45 38.41 28.35 -1.58
CA HIS A 45 39.56 28.19 -2.46
C HIS A 45 40.76 27.50 -1.81
N TYR A 46 41.58 26.84 -2.62
CA TYR A 46 42.91 26.40 -2.24
C TYR A 46 43.89 27.55 -2.45
N GLU A 47 44.60 27.92 -1.39
CA GLU A 47 45.54 29.04 -1.34
C GLU A 47 46.93 28.53 -0.97
N PHE A 48 47.96 29.07 -1.64
CA PHE A 48 49.33 29.00 -1.17
C PHE A 48 49.75 30.32 -0.54
N ASN A 49 50.20 30.25 0.72
CA ASN A 49 50.69 31.39 1.47
C ASN A 49 51.73 30.95 2.49
N GLY A 50 52.85 31.68 2.56
CA GLY A 50 53.88 31.45 3.58
C GLY A 50 54.50 30.05 3.56
N GLY A 51 54.59 29.40 2.39
CA GLY A 51 55.19 28.06 2.23
C GLY A 51 54.23 26.89 2.48
N LYS A 52 52.93 27.13 2.60
CA LYS A 52 51.91 26.08 2.83
C LYS A 52 50.74 26.25 1.89
N VAL A 53 50.13 25.11 1.54
CA VAL A 53 48.83 25.07 0.82
C VAL A 53 47.72 24.79 1.83
N SER A 54 46.65 25.56 1.75
CA SER A 54 45.47 25.42 2.62
C SER A 54 44.18 25.62 1.84
N LEU A 55 43.10 24.96 2.24
CA LEU A 55 41.74 25.33 1.83
C LEU A 55 41.25 26.45 2.77
N HIS A 56 40.76 27.55 2.20
CA HIS A 56 40.28 28.73 2.91
C HIS A 56 38.78 28.94 2.70
N ILE A 57 38.10 29.44 3.74
CA ILE A 57 36.68 29.82 3.72
C ILE A 57 36.53 31.29 4.13
N GLU A 58 36.25 32.15 3.15
CA GLU A 58 36.28 33.62 3.30
C GLU A 58 34.91 34.30 3.14
N SER A 59 33.81 33.57 3.33
CA SER A 59 32.44 34.13 3.19
C SER A 59 31.91 34.81 4.46
N GLU A 60 30.85 35.60 4.35
CA GLU A 60 30.15 36.27 5.47
C GLU A 60 29.49 35.29 6.46
N PRO A 61 29.33 35.64 7.75
CA PRO A 61 28.71 34.76 8.74
C PRO A 61 27.31 34.26 8.33
N GLY A 62 27.15 32.96 8.12
CA GLY A 62 25.85 32.31 7.87
C GLY A 62 25.83 31.39 6.65
N THR A 63 26.54 31.76 5.58
CA THR A 63 26.59 31.01 4.31
C THR A 63 27.55 29.82 4.36
N TRP A 64 28.65 29.94 5.10
CA TRP A 64 29.73 28.94 5.13
C TRP A 64 29.64 27.91 6.27
N ARG A 65 28.73 28.10 7.25
CA ARG A 65 28.67 27.23 8.45
C ARG A 65 28.39 25.78 8.09
N GLY A 66 27.55 25.55 7.09
CA GLY A 66 27.18 24.20 6.65
C GLY A 66 28.37 23.42 6.09
N ILE A 67 29.08 23.98 5.11
CA ILE A 67 30.23 23.29 4.51
C ILE A 67 31.35 23.07 5.53
N ARG A 68 31.59 24.05 6.43
CA ARG A 68 32.57 23.90 7.50
C ARG A 68 32.23 22.73 8.43
N ASN A 69 30.98 22.66 8.88
CA ASN A 69 30.53 21.58 9.77
C ASN A 69 30.61 20.22 9.06
N TYR A 70 30.27 20.18 7.77
CA TYR A 70 30.37 18.97 6.96
C TYR A 70 31.81 18.47 6.85
N LEU A 71 32.76 19.34 6.48
CA LEU A 71 34.18 18.99 6.39
C LEU A 71 34.74 18.55 7.75
N ASN A 72 34.36 19.22 8.84
CA ASN A 72 34.73 18.81 10.20
C ASN A 72 34.29 17.38 10.55
N ALA A 73 33.11 16.97 10.09
CA ALA A 73 32.54 15.66 10.42
C ALA A 73 32.97 14.53 9.46
N HIS A 74 33.32 14.85 8.21
CA HIS A 74 33.44 13.82 7.15
C HIS A 74 34.80 13.78 6.44
N ALA A 75 35.58 14.86 6.45
CA ALA A 75 36.84 14.89 5.70
C ALA A 75 37.98 14.16 6.45
N PRO A 76 38.88 13.44 5.76
CA PRO A 76 40.02 12.76 6.38
C PRO A 76 41.15 13.73 6.79
N TYR A 77 41.67 13.58 8.02
CA TYR A 77 42.65 14.50 8.63
C TYR A 77 44.10 13.99 8.74
N ALA A 78 44.43 12.84 8.15
CA ALA A 78 45.76 12.23 8.36
C ALA A 78 46.90 13.24 8.07
N ASN A 79 46.80 13.97 6.95
CA ASN A 79 47.82 14.92 6.47
C ASN A 79 47.36 16.39 6.44
N ILE A 80 46.17 16.70 6.96
CA ILE A 80 45.56 18.04 6.93
C ILE A 80 45.20 18.47 8.34
N THR A 81 45.49 19.72 8.71
CA THR A 81 45.20 20.25 10.04
C THR A 81 44.21 21.42 9.93
N PRO A 82 43.04 21.36 10.60
CA PRO A 82 42.14 22.49 10.65
C PRO A 82 42.76 23.60 11.53
N LYS A 83 42.64 24.85 11.08
CA LYS A 83 43.16 26.03 11.76
C LYS A 83 42.11 27.12 11.85
N GLY A 84 42.30 27.99 12.83
CA GLY A 84 41.54 29.23 12.89
C GLY A 84 41.96 30.19 11.78
N TRP A 85 41.00 30.83 11.14
CA TRP A 85 41.23 31.83 10.09
C TRP A 85 40.19 32.95 10.25
N TRP A 86 40.61 34.22 10.14
CA TRP A 86 39.73 35.40 10.32
C TRP A 86 38.90 35.39 11.62
N GLY A 87 39.51 35.02 12.74
CA GLY A 87 38.83 34.97 14.05
C GLY A 87 37.81 33.82 14.21
N ARG A 88 37.79 32.86 13.29
CA ARG A 88 36.87 31.71 13.28
C ARG A 88 37.63 30.43 13.63
N GLN A 89 37.04 29.52 14.42
CA GLN A 89 37.58 28.17 14.58
C GLN A 89 37.29 27.31 13.34
N ASN A 90 38.32 26.57 12.89
CA ASN A 90 38.29 25.69 11.71
C ASN A 90 37.82 26.42 10.44
N GLY A 91 38.43 27.58 10.17
CA GLY A 91 38.17 28.39 8.97
C GLY A 91 39.14 28.11 7.82
N ALA A 92 40.19 27.34 8.06
CA ALA A 92 41.13 26.87 7.05
C ALA A 92 41.59 25.43 7.34
N TRP A 93 41.96 24.70 6.30
CA TRP A 93 42.52 23.34 6.38
C TRP A 93 43.89 23.33 5.71
N THR A 94 44.95 23.23 6.50
CA THR A 94 46.33 23.36 6.02
C THR A 94 46.98 21.99 5.86
N LEU A 95 47.56 21.73 4.68
CA LEU A 95 48.35 20.52 4.43
C LEU A 95 49.65 20.55 5.27
N LYS A 96 50.04 19.40 5.83
CA LYS A 96 51.25 19.29 6.67
C LYS A 96 52.55 19.25 5.86
N THR A 97 52.47 19.02 4.55
CA THR A 97 53.63 18.90 3.65
C THR A 97 54.45 20.20 3.63
N GLU A 98 55.76 20.07 3.82
CA GLU A 98 56.70 21.18 3.60
C GLU A 98 57.00 21.29 2.12
N ILE A 99 56.93 22.50 1.59
CA ILE A 99 57.20 22.78 0.19
C ILE A 99 58.63 23.29 0.12
N THR A 100 59.49 22.59 -0.63
CA THR A 100 60.90 22.96 -0.79
C THR A 100 61.29 23.20 -2.25
N CYS A 101 60.51 22.64 -3.18
CA CYS A 101 60.71 22.82 -4.62
C CYS A 101 59.37 22.96 -5.36
N GLU A 102 59.46 23.25 -6.66
CA GLU A 102 58.29 23.40 -7.56
C GLU A 102 57.42 22.13 -7.63
N SER A 103 58.05 20.95 -7.61
CA SER A 103 57.31 19.68 -7.63
C SER A 103 56.46 19.50 -6.37
N ASP A 104 57.01 19.83 -5.19
CA ASP A 104 56.28 19.75 -3.92
C ASP A 104 55.08 20.71 -3.92
N PHE A 105 55.24 21.89 -4.52
CA PHE A 105 54.20 22.90 -4.62
C PHE A 105 52.99 22.39 -5.39
N TYR A 106 53.19 21.86 -6.60
CA TYR A 106 52.08 21.32 -7.40
C TYR A 106 51.48 20.05 -6.82
N GLN A 107 52.32 19.19 -6.22
CA GLN A 107 51.82 18.01 -5.53
C GLN A 107 50.96 18.38 -4.33
N ALA A 108 51.31 19.42 -3.57
CA ALA A 108 50.53 19.88 -2.43
C ALA A 108 49.11 20.37 -2.83
N PHE A 109 48.97 21.06 -3.96
CA PHE A 109 47.64 21.43 -4.49
C PHE A 109 46.81 20.22 -4.92
N LYS A 110 47.44 19.18 -5.48
CA LYS A 110 46.75 17.93 -5.84
C LYS A 110 46.32 17.16 -4.60
N ASP A 111 47.22 17.02 -3.62
CA ASP A 111 46.97 16.26 -2.39
C ASP A 111 45.81 16.86 -1.58
N ILE A 112 45.76 18.19 -1.45
CA ILE A 112 44.67 18.85 -0.73
C ILE A 112 43.34 18.77 -1.50
N ARG A 113 43.38 18.86 -2.83
CA ARG A 113 42.20 18.68 -3.69
C ARG A 113 41.66 17.26 -3.54
N ASP A 114 42.49 16.25 -3.78
CA ASP A 114 42.08 14.85 -3.77
C ASP A 114 41.51 14.42 -2.39
N ALA A 115 41.97 15.07 -1.31
CA ALA A 115 41.45 14.83 0.03
C ALA A 115 40.09 15.51 0.31
N LEU A 116 39.78 16.66 -0.29
CA LEU A 116 38.64 17.50 0.10
C LEU A 116 37.56 17.65 -1.00
N GLU A 117 37.91 17.48 -2.27
CA GLU A 117 37.04 17.71 -3.42
C GLU A 117 35.79 16.82 -3.40
N TYR A 118 35.95 15.53 -3.10
CA TYR A 118 34.80 14.62 -2.96
C TYR A 118 33.79 15.17 -1.95
N HIS A 119 34.26 15.64 -0.79
CA HIS A 119 33.40 16.16 0.27
C HIS A 119 32.73 17.47 -0.10
N ILE A 120 33.45 18.37 -0.79
CA ILE A 120 32.89 19.63 -1.31
C ILE A 120 31.76 19.32 -2.30
N ILE A 121 31.99 18.40 -3.26
CA ILE A 121 30.98 18.00 -4.25
C ILE A 121 29.76 17.34 -3.57
N GLN A 122 29.95 16.46 -2.60
CA GLN A 122 28.83 15.83 -1.88
C GLN A 122 27.98 16.86 -1.13
N TYR A 123 28.62 17.83 -0.48
CA TYR A 123 27.92 18.91 0.21
C TYR A 123 27.13 19.79 -0.78
N GLU A 124 27.75 20.19 -1.89
CA GLU A 124 27.08 21.02 -2.92
C GLU A 124 25.93 20.29 -3.61
N ARG A 125 26.05 18.97 -3.84
CA ARG A 125 24.94 18.12 -4.31
C ARG A 125 23.81 18.06 -3.29
N GLY A 126 24.14 17.94 -1.99
CA GLY A 126 23.15 18.01 -0.91
C GLY A 126 22.36 19.32 -0.93
N LEU A 127 23.04 20.45 -1.15
CA LEU A 127 22.39 21.76 -1.29
C LEU A 127 21.52 21.88 -2.54
N GLN A 128 21.94 21.30 -3.67
CA GLN A 128 21.12 21.27 -4.89
C GLN A 128 19.89 20.37 -4.74
N ILE A 129 20.00 19.27 -4.00
CA ILE A 129 18.85 18.43 -3.64
C ILE A 129 17.93 19.19 -2.69
N GLU A 130 18.44 19.85 -1.64
CA GLU A 130 17.61 20.67 -0.75
C GLU A 130 16.96 21.85 -1.46
N ARG A 131 17.65 22.51 -2.40
CA ARG A 131 17.05 23.56 -3.25
C ARG A 131 16.03 22.99 -4.21
N GLY A 132 16.32 21.86 -4.87
CA GLY A 132 15.35 21.17 -5.72
C GLY A 132 14.12 20.69 -4.95
N VAL A 133 14.29 20.28 -3.69
CA VAL A 133 13.19 19.94 -2.78
C VAL A 133 12.43 21.19 -2.36
N LYS A 134 13.09 22.30 -2.00
CA LYS A 134 12.42 23.55 -1.61
C LYS A 134 11.73 24.26 -2.79
N GLU A 135 12.35 24.29 -3.95
CA GLU A 135 11.78 24.83 -5.18
C GLU A 135 10.66 23.91 -5.69
N ALA A 136 10.75 22.58 -5.50
CA ALA A 136 9.61 21.69 -5.69
C ALA A 136 8.50 21.91 -4.64
N GLU A 137 8.82 22.16 -3.38
CA GLU A 137 7.85 22.44 -2.31
C GLU A 137 7.14 23.79 -2.50
N GLU A 138 7.82 24.82 -3.03
CA GLU A 138 7.22 26.14 -3.34
C GLU A 138 6.48 26.16 -4.67
N SER A 139 6.87 25.32 -5.64
CA SER A 139 6.20 25.21 -6.95
C SER A 139 4.99 24.26 -6.93
N ASN A 140 4.90 23.34 -5.97
CA ASN A 140 3.91 22.25 -5.93
C ASN A 140 2.97 22.30 -4.70
N LYS A 141 1.93 23.13 -4.82
CA LYS A 141 0.50 22.73 -4.79
C LYS A 141 -0.02 21.84 -3.62
N LEU A 142 -0.22 22.47 -2.47
CA LEU A 142 -1.39 22.18 -1.61
C LEU A 142 -2.22 23.46 -1.45
N ARG A 143 -3.43 23.50 -2.01
CA ARG A 143 -4.40 24.57 -1.72
C ARG A 143 -5.54 23.97 -0.90
N SER A 144 -5.59 24.31 0.39
CA SER A 144 -6.76 24.03 1.23
C SER A 144 -7.59 25.29 1.38
N SER A 145 -8.87 25.19 1.03
CA SER A 145 -9.83 26.29 1.17
C SER A 145 -11.18 25.76 1.63
N ILE A 146 -12.00 26.65 2.18
CA ILE A 146 -13.42 26.41 2.41
C ILE A 146 -14.14 26.90 1.15
N GLN A 147 -14.97 26.04 0.57
CA GLN A 147 -15.73 26.35 -0.64
C GLN A 147 -17.18 25.97 -0.43
N THR A 148 -18.11 26.75 -0.97
CA THR A 148 -19.52 26.38 -0.95
C THR A 148 -19.76 25.18 -1.88
N VAL A 149 -20.89 24.51 -1.69
CA VAL A 149 -21.33 23.45 -2.62
C VAL A 149 -21.46 24.01 -4.03
N GLY A 150 -21.99 25.22 -4.18
CA GLY A 150 -22.17 25.87 -5.47
C GLY A 150 -20.85 26.10 -6.21
N GLU A 151 -19.85 26.63 -5.51
CA GLU A 151 -18.49 26.81 -6.04
C GLU A 151 -17.90 25.45 -6.47
N THR A 152 -18.02 24.44 -5.59
CA THR A 152 -17.47 23.10 -5.84
C THR A 152 -18.12 22.40 -7.04
N LEU A 153 -19.45 22.49 -7.19
CA LEU A 153 -20.21 21.82 -8.26
C LEU A 153 -20.24 22.59 -9.58
N THR A 154 -19.71 23.82 -9.61
CA THR A 154 -19.48 24.57 -10.85
C THR A 154 -18.17 24.16 -11.52
N ALA A 155 -17.22 23.59 -10.76
CA ALA A 155 -15.97 23.08 -11.30
C ALA A 155 -16.17 21.84 -12.22
N GLN A 156 -15.25 21.62 -13.15
CA GLN A 156 -15.23 20.43 -14.00
C GLN A 156 -14.76 19.19 -13.21
N LEU A 157 -15.66 18.61 -12.43
CA LEU A 157 -15.37 17.43 -11.61
C LEU A 157 -15.41 16.14 -12.43
N ARG A 158 -14.46 15.24 -12.21
CA ARG A 158 -14.41 13.92 -12.86
C ARG A 158 -14.28 12.83 -11.80
N ILE A 159 -14.97 11.72 -12.02
CA ILE A 159 -14.78 10.51 -11.21
C ILE A 159 -13.70 9.68 -11.91
N PRO A 160 -12.52 9.54 -11.32
CA PRO A 160 -11.48 8.74 -11.93
C PRO A 160 -11.78 7.24 -11.79
N TYR A 161 -11.23 6.44 -12.69
CA TYR A 161 -11.53 5.00 -12.82
C TYR A 161 -11.21 4.15 -11.57
N TYR A 162 -10.38 4.66 -10.66
CA TYR A 162 -9.96 3.96 -9.44
C TYR A 162 -10.87 4.23 -8.24
N GLN A 163 -11.84 5.13 -8.38
CA GLN A 163 -12.81 5.35 -7.33
C GLN A 163 -13.74 4.14 -7.23
N ARG A 164 -14.05 3.79 -5.98
CA ARG A 164 -15.05 2.74 -5.71
C ARG A 164 -16.44 3.18 -6.18
N PRO A 165 -17.36 2.23 -6.45
CA PRO A 165 -18.72 2.56 -6.84
C PRO A 165 -19.47 3.43 -5.81
N TYR A 166 -20.46 4.20 -6.29
CA TYR A 166 -21.42 4.86 -5.42
C TYR A 166 -22.29 3.82 -4.71
N ARG A 167 -22.19 3.77 -3.39
CA ARG A 167 -22.75 2.71 -2.51
C ARG A 167 -23.30 3.26 -1.20
N TRP A 168 -23.60 4.56 -1.14
CA TRP A 168 -24.32 5.08 0.03
C TRP A 168 -25.67 4.40 0.15
N THR A 169 -25.98 3.91 1.34
CA THR A 169 -27.26 3.28 1.64
C THR A 169 -28.34 4.35 1.87
N LYS A 170 -29.62 3.95 1.82
CA LYS A 170 -30.75 4.82 2.21
C LYS A 170 -30.49 5.56 3.52
N ASN A 171 -29.96 4.87 4.53
CA ASN A 171 -29.67 5.47 5.84
C ASN A 171 -28.58 6.56 5.75
N ASN A 172 -27.57 6.38 4.90
CA ASN A 172 -26.54 7.41 4.71
C ASN A 172 -27.11 8.66 4.02
N VAL A 173 -27.95 8.45 3.01
CA VAL A 173 -28.63 9.55 2.31
C VAL A 173 -29.56 10.31 3.26
N LEU A 174 -30.45 9.61 3.97
CA LEU A 174 -31.39 10.22 4.90
C LEU A 174 -30.69 10.99 6.03
N GLN A 175 -29.55 10.47 6.52
CA GLN A 175 -28.75 11.17 7.51
C GLN A 175 -28.23 12.51 6.97
N LEU A 176 -27.63 12.53 5.77
CA LEU A 176 -27.15 13.77 5.16
C LEU A 176 -28.30 14.76 4.95
N LEU A 177 -29.42 14.31 4.38
CA LEU A 177 -30.58 15.17 4.13
C LEU A 177 -31.13 15.79 5.41
N LYS A 178 -31.26 14.97 6.47
CA LYS A 178 -31.70 15.43 7.78
C LYS A 178 -30.75 16.48 8.36
N ASP A 179 -29.43 16.22 8.30
CA ASP A 179 -28.45 17.15 8.85
C ASP A 179 -28.49 18.51 8.13
N ILE A 180 -28.58 18.52 6.80
CA ILE A 180 -28.73 19.76 6.01
C ILE A 180 -30.02 20.49 6.40
N ARG A 181 -31.16 19.78 6.44
CA ARG A 181 -32.46 20.35 6.80
C ARG A 181 -32.47 20.98 8.18
N ASP A 182 -31.90 20.28 9.16
CA ASP A 182 -31.89 20.73 10.55
C ASP A 182 -31.04 22.00 10.70
N ASN A 183 -29.96 22.15 9.94
CA ASN A 183 -29.17 23.39 9.91
C ASN A 183 -29.88 24.52 9.15
N TRP A 184 -30.58 24.21 8.05
CA TRP A 184 -31.41 25.18 7.33
C TRP A 184 -32.53 25.76 8.22
N LYS A 185 -33.28 24.91 8.94
CA LYS A 185 -34.39 25.33 9.81
C LYS A 185 -33.95 26.08 11.08
N THR A 186 -32.69 25.97 11.48
CA THR A 186 -32.16 26.64 12.67
C THR A 186 -31.46 27.97 12.35
N GLU A 187 -31.59 28.47 11.12
CA GLU A 187 -30.97 29.71 10.62
C GLU A 187 -29.45 29.77 10.86
N LYS A 188 -28.77 28.61 10.96
CA LYS A 188 -27.32 28.59 11.05
C LYS A 188 -26.74 29.07 9.72
N GLN A 189 -25.86 30.08 9.81
CA GLN A 189 -25.29 30.73 8.63
C GLN A 189 -24.55 29.76 7.71
N THR A 190 -23.90 28.71 8.23
CA THR A 190 -23.18 27.73 7.40
C THR A 190 -23.25 26.31 7.96
N TYR A 191 -23.27 25.31 7.07
CA TYR A 191 -23.20 23.88 7.40
C TYR A 191 -22.03 23.19 6.69
N ARG A 192 -21.09 22.63 7.45
CA ARG A 192 -19.93 21.93 6.90
C ARG A 192 -20.26 20.45 6.64
N ILE A 193 -20.37 20.06 5.37
CA ILE A 193 -20.66 18.67 4.95
C ILE A 193 -19.44 17.75 5.17
N GLY A 194 -18.23 18.32 5.12
CA GLY A 194 -16.96 17.65 5.38
C GLY A 194 -15.88 18.03 4.38
N SER A 195 -14.88 17.18 4.17
CA SER A 195 -13.77 17.42 3.23
C SER A 195 -14.00 16.81 1.84
N VAL A 196 -13.38 17.39 0.82
CA VAL A 196 -13.21 16.81 -0.52
C VAL A 196 -11.75 16.95 -0.93
N ILE A 197 -11.17 15.90 -1.50
CA ILE A 197 -9.79 15.92 -2.01
C ILE A 197 -9.88 15.81 -3.52
N LEU A 198 -9.33 16.81 -4.22
CA LEU A 198 -9.31 16.89 -5.66
C LEU A 198 -7.88 16.89 -6.18
N HIS A 199 -7.66 16.17 -7.27
CA HIS A 199 -6.42 16.17 -8.03
C HIS A 199 -6.66 16.91 -9.35
N THR A 200 -5.91 17.98 -9.60
CA THR A 200 -6.06 18.75 -10.85
C THR A 200 -5.32 18.05 -11.98
N ASP A 201 -6.08 17.55 -12.96
CA ASP A 201 -5.57 16.91 -14.18
C ASP A 201 -6.08 17.67 -15.42
N GLY A 202 -5.25 18.55 -15.96
CA GLY A 202 -5.61 19.47 -17.03
C GLY A 202 -6.74 20.43 -16.60
N GLU A 203 -7.84 20.43 -17.35
CA GLU A 203 -9.04 21.23 -17.05
C GLU A 203 -9.98 20.56 -16.03
N PHE A 204 -9.75 19.29 -15.73
CA PHE A 204 -10.60 18.50 -14.84
C PHE A 204 -10.02 18.41 -13.43
N ASN A 205 -10.91 18.25 -12.45
CA ASN A 205 -10.55 17.91 -11.09
C ASN A 205 -11.05 16.50 -10.77
N ASP A 206 -10.12 15.56 -10.64
CA ASP A 206 -10.41 14.19 -10.26
C ASP A 206 -10.76 14.12 -8.78
N ILE A 207 -11.93 13.53 -8.48
CA ILE A 207 -12.40 13.34 -7.11
C ILE A 207 -11.62 12.17 -6.48
N VAL A 208 -10.72 12.46 -5.55
CA VAL A 208 -9.92 11.48 -4.79
C VAL A 208 -10.60 11.12 -3.47
N ASP A 209 -11.24 12.08 -2.82
CA ASP A 209 -12.15 11.84 -1.68
C ASP A 209 -13.43 12.66 -1.80
N GLY A 210 -14.52 12.14 -1.23
CA GLY A 210 -15.80 12.84 -1.15
C GLY A 210 -16.80 12.49 -2.23
N GLN A 211 -16.49 11.56 -3.14
CA GLN A 211 -17.38 11.11 -4.21
C GLN A 211 -18.82 10.86 -3.74
N GLN A 212 -19.00 10.07 -2.67
CA GLN A 212 -20.35 9.70 -2.24
C GLN A 212 -21.19 10.93 -1.84
N ARG A 213 -20.57 11.91 -1.17
CA ARG A 213 -21.23 13.16 -0.74
C ARG A 213 -21.58 14.03 -1.96
N ILE A 214 -20.61 14.23 -2.85
CA ILE A 214 -20.78 15.01 -4.09
C ILE A 214 -21.91 14.42 -4.93
N THR A 215 -21.91 13.09 -5.15
CA THR A 215 -22.97 12.41 -5.90
C THR A 215 -24.33 12.61 -5.26
N THR A 216 -24.48 12.41 -3.95
CA THR A 216 -25.78 12.58 -3.28
C THR A 216 -26.29 14.01 -3.31
N ILE A 217 -25.40 15.00 -3.15
CA ILE A 217 -25.78 16.42 -3.22
C ILE A 217 -26.16 16.83 -4.63
N ALA A 218 -25.43 16.36 -5.64
CA ALA A 218 -25.80 16.59 -7.03
C ALA A 218 -27.19 16.00 -7.35
N LEU A 219 -27.50 14.79 -6.84
CA LEU A 219 -28.84 14.21 -6.97
C LEU A 219 -29.91 15.03 -6.23
N LEU A 220 -29.61 15.54 -5.04
CA LEU A 220 -30.51 16.41 -4.29
C LEU A 220 -30.87 17.68 -5.08
N LEU A 221 -29.86 18.39 -5.55
CA LEU A 221 -30.04 19.63 -6.32
C LEU A 221 -30.79 19.38 -7.63
N HIS A 222 -30.51 18.26 -8.30
CA HIS A 222 -31.26 17.83 -9.47
C HIS A 222 -32.76 17.63 -9.17
N GLU A 223 -33.10 16.98 -8.05
CA GLU A 223 -34.51 16.80 -7.64
C GLU A 223 -35.17 18.11 -7.20
N CYS A 224 -34.39 19.12 -6.79
CA CYS A 224 -34.86 20.48 -6.57
C CYS A 224 -34.90 21.34 -7.85
N ALA A 225 -34.65 20.76 -9.03
CA ALA A 225 -34.56 21.45 -10.32
C ALA A 225 -33.50 22.56 -10.39
N MET A 226 -32.45 22.48 -9.55
CA MET A 226 -31.32 23.40 -9.60
C MET A 226 -30.31 22.98 -10.68
N PRO A 227 -29.79 23.92 -11.49
CA PRO A 227 -28.73 23.62 -12.45
C PRO A 227 -27.44 23.16 -11.75
N THR A 228 -26.98 21.95 -12.08
CA THR A 228 -25.71 21.39 -11.57
C THR A 228 -24.79 20.98 -12.71
N PRO A 229 -23.92 21.88 -13.21
CA PRO A 229 -23.01 21.61 -14.32
C PRO A 229 -22.14 20.36 -14.15
N ALA A 230 -21.62 20.10 -12.93
CA ALA A 230 -20.82 18.93 -12.63
C ALA A 230 -21.50 17.59 -12.99
N MET A 231 -22.84 17.48 -12.96
CA MET A 231 -23.51 16.24 -13.39
C MET A 231 -23.23 15.86 -14.85
N LYS A 232 -22.87 16.83 -15.69
CA LYS A 232 -22.50 16.57 -17.09
C LYS A 232 -21.13 15.90 -17.22
N THR A 233 -20.26 15.99 -16.22
CA THR A 233 -18.89 15.45 -16.24
C THR A 233 -18.70 14.24 -15.33
N LEU A 234 -19.56 14.06 -14.31
CA LEU A 234 -19.56 12.86 -13.46
C LEU A 234 -19.99 11.62 -14.28
N ARG A 235 -19.03 10.73 -14.57
CA ARG A 235 -19.25 9.45 -15.26
C ARG A 235 -18.94 8.30 -14.31
N TYR A 236 -19.86 7.34 -14.21
CA TYR A 236 -19.73 6.22 -13.29
C TYR A 236 -19.43 4.94 -14.06
N ALA A 237 -18.30 4.30 -13.77
CA ALA A 237 -17.86 3.09 -14.48
C ALA A 237 -18.63 1.83 -14.08
N HIS A 238 -19.23 1.79 -12.88
CA HIS A 238 -19.82 0.58 -12.31
C HIS A 238 -21.35 0.56 -12.38
N ALA A 239 -21.92 -0.57 -12.77
CA ALA A 239 -23.37 -0.82 -12.75
C ALA A 239 -23.98 -0.63 -11.35
N ASP A 240 -23.25 -1.00 -10.28
CA ASP A 240 -23.65 -0.77 -8.88
C ASP A 240 -23.92 0.70 -8.57
N SER A 241 -23.10 1.59 -9.14
CA SER A 241 -23.28 3.03 -8.98
C SER A 241 -24.60 3.45 -9.62
N LEU A 242 -24.90 2.97 -10.82
CA LEU A 242 -26.14 3.30 -11.53
C LEU A 242 -27.37 2.81 -10.76
N LYS A 243 -27.33 1.58 -10.22
CA LYS A 243 -28.40 1.03 -9.36
C LYS A 243 -28.59 1.89 -8.11
N SER A 244 -27.50 2.21 -7.41
CA SER A 244 -27.54 3.01 -6.19
C SER A 244 -27.99 4.45 -6.44
N ILE A 245 -27.58 5.06 -7.57
CA ILE A 245 -28.03 6.39 -8.00
C ILE A 245 -29.54 6.39 -8.22
N ARG A 246 -30.09 5.41 -8.96
CA ARG A 246 -31.54 5.31 -9.18
C ARG A 246 -32.32 5.17 -7.89
N ASN A 247 -31.89 4.24 -7.02
CA ASN A 247 -32.55 4.00 -5.73
C ASN A 247 -32.48 5.23 -4.82
N ASN A 248 -31.32 5.86 -4.71
CA ASN A 248 -31.14 7.01 -3.82
C ASN A 248 -31.81 8.27 -4.36
N ARG A 249 -31.92 8.43 -5.69
CA ARG A 249 -32.72 9.48 -6.29
C ARG A 249 -34.19 9.38 -5.87
N GLN A 250 -34.77 8.17 -5.89
CA GLN A 250 -36.13 7.94 -5.41
C GLN A 250 -36.27 8.28 -3.92
N VAL A 251 -35.33 7.83 -3.08
CA VAL A 251 -35.30 8.14 -1.64
C VAL A 251 -35.27 9.66 -1.39
N ILE A 252 -34.45 10.40 -2.15
CA ILE A 252 -34.35 11.86 -2.06
C ILE A 252 -35.68 12.52 -2.44
N ALA A 253 -36.28 12.10 -3.56
CA ALA A 253 -37.55 12.66 -4.04
C ALA A 253 -38.70 12.46 -3.04
N ASP A 254 -38.79 11.27 -2.44
CA ASP A 254 -39.80 10.97 -1.42
C ASP A 254 -39.54 11.76 -0.13
N TRP A 255 -38.27 11.83 0.31
CA TRP A 255 -37.90 12.61 1.48
C TRP A 255 -38.20 14.10 1.31
N LEU A 256 -37.92 14.69 0.14
CA LEU A 256 -38.25 16.08 -0.18
C LEU A 256 -39.75 16.34 -0.12
N ARG A 257 -40.58 15.40 -0.61
CA ARG A 257 -42.05 15.50 -0.54
C ARG A 257 -42.56 15.55 0.90
N GLU A 258 -41.92 14.80 1.80
CA GLU A 258 -42.31 14.69 3.21
C GLU A 258 -41.76 15.81 4.10
N ASN A 259 -40.64 16.44 3.72
CA ASN A 259 -39.88 17.33 4.62
C ASN A 259 -39.72 18.77 4.11
N VAL A 260 -39.99 19.01 2.82
CA VAL A 260 -39.85 20.32 2.15
C VAL A 260 -41.14 20.54 1.34
N GLU A 261 -42.14 21.10 2.02
CA GLU A 261 -43.58 20.98 1.70
C GLU A 261 -44.01 21.76 0.45
N THR A 262 -43.44 22.95 0.18
CA THR A 262 -43.85 23.80 -0.95
C THR A 262 -42.78 23.96 -2.03
N GLY A 263 -43.19 24.39 -3.23
CA GLY A 263 -42.25 24.71 -4.31
C GLY A 263 -41.27 25.83 -3.93
N LYS A 264 -41.73 26.81 -3.15
CA LYS A 264 -40.91 27.90 -2.63
C LYS A 264 -39.89 27.40 -1.60
N ASP A 265 -40.31 26.54 -0.68
CA ASP A 265 -39.40 25.94 0.31
C ASP A 265 -38.30 25.10 -0.37
N ARG A 266 -38.61 24.46 -1.49
CA ARG A 266 -37.62 23.70 -2.26
C ARG A 266 -36.56 24.57 -2.90
N GLU A 267 -36.96 25.72 -3.43
CA GLU A 267 -36.04 26.71 -4.00
C GLU A 267 -35.14 27.29 -2.91
N GLU A 268 -35.72 27.75 -1.80
CA GLU A 268 -34.97 28.26 -0.64
C GLU A 268 -34.03 27.21 -0.04
N PHE A 269 -34.48 25.96 0.07
CA PHE A 269 -33.64 24.86 0.55
C PHE A 269 -32.48 24.58 -0.41
N ALA A 270 -32.72 24.61 -1.72
CA ALA A 270 -31.67 24.36 -2.70
C ALA A 270 -30.64 25.50 -2.76
N HIS A 271 -31.08 26.76 -2.57
CA HIS A 271 -30.17 27.90 -2.37
C HIS A 271 -29.33 27.74 -1.11
N TYR A 272 -29.95 27.35 0.01
CA TYR A 272 -29.19 27.04 1.23
C TYR A 272 -28.15 25.94 1.00
N VAL A 273 -28.49 24.89 0.25
CA VAL A 273 -27.53 23.84 -0.12
C VAL A 273 -26.38 24.41 -0.95
N MET A 274 -26.63 25.28 -1.92
CA MET A 274 -25.60 25.84 -2.79
C MET A 274 -24.69 26.85 -2.08
N ASP A 275 -25.28 27.74 -1.29
CA ASP A 275 -24.63 28.98 -0.85
C ASP A 275 -24.21 28.94 0.62
N ASN A 276 -24.84 28.10 1.45
CA ASN A 276 -24.57 28.00 2.89
C ASN A 276 -23.97 26.66 3.32
N CYS A 277 -24.06 25.62 2.48
CA CYS A 277 -23.36 24.37 2.75
C CYS A 277 -21.95 24.40 2.15
N GLU A 278 -20.98 23.89 2.90
CA GLU A 278 -19.56 24.03 2.57
C GLU A 278 -18.81 22.70 2.59
N PHE A 279 -17.73 22.65 1.82
CA PHE A 279 -16.68 21.63 1.89
C PHE A 279 -15.35 22.25 2.35
N VAL A 280 -14.55 21.46 3.06
CA VAL A 280 -13.09 21.67 3.14
C VAL A 280 -12.49 21.07 1.87
N GLN A 281 -12.21 21.92 0.88
CA GLN A 281 -11.63 21.50 -0.37
C GLN A 281 -10.10 21.51 -0.28
N ILE A 282 -9.49 20.40 -0.67
CA ILE A 282 -8.04 20.27 -0.79
C ILE A 282 -7.73 19.93 -2.24
N ILE A 283 -7.00 20.81 -2.91
CA ILE A 283 -6.58 20.65 -4.30
C ILE A 283 -5.08 20.43 -4.34
N VAL A 284 -4.65 19.40 -5.06
CA VAL A 284 -3.25 19.05 -5.28
C VAL A 284 -2.94 18.89 -6.77
N SER A 285 -1.68 19.13 -7.14
CA SER A 285 -1.12 18.86 -8.49
C SER A 285 -0.94 17.38 -8.73
N GLU A 286 -0.41 16.71 -7.72
CA GLU A 286 0.17 15.40 -7.86
C GLU A 286 -0.82 14.37 -7.32
N GLN A 287 -1.09 13.39 -8.16
CA GLN A 287 -2.01 12.32 -7.79
C GLN A 287 -1.52 11.57 -6.54
N SER A 288 -0.20 11.38 -6.43
CA SER A 288 0.45 10.70 -5.31
C SER A 288 0.16 11.40 -3.97
N GLU A 289 0.21 12.73 -3.93
CA GLU A 289 -0.12 13.56 -2.77
C GLU A 289 -1.60 13.46 -2.39
N ALA A 290 -2.49 13.49 -3.40
CA ALA A 290 -3.93 13.36 -3.18
C ALA A 290 -4.25 12.06 -2.43
N PHE A 291 -3.60 10.97 -2.83
CA PHE A 291 -3.75 9.67 -2.20
C PHE A 291 -3.10 9.59 -0.81
N GLN A 292 -1.95 10.25 -0.59
CA GLN A 292 -1.37 10.34 0.77
C GLN A 292 -2.32 11.06 1.74
N MET A 293 -2.96 12.14 1.27
CA MET A 293 -3.95 12.88 2.06
C MET A 293 -5.19 12.03 2.32
N PHE A 294 -5.69 11.32 1.31
CA PHE A 294 -6.77 10.35 1.48
C PHE A 294 -6.43 9.30 2.54
N ASP A 295 -5.24 8.69 2.48
CA ASP A 295 -4.80 7.69 3.46
C ASP A 295 -4.76 8.28 4.88
N SER A 296 -4.35 9.55 5.04
CA SER A 296 -4.29 10.23 6.34
C SER A 296 -5.66 10.64 6.91
N GLN A 297 -6.60 11.10 6.08
CA GLN A 297 -7.92 11.57 6.53
C GLN A 297 -8.85 10.42 6.93
N ASN A 298 -8.74 9.27 6.27
CA ASN A 298 -9.52 8.07 6.58
C ASN A 298 -9.20 7.44 7.96
N GLY A 299 -8.27 8.01 8.72
CA GLY A 299 -8.02 7.68 10.13
C GLY A 299 -8.97 8.35 11.13
N ARG A 300 -9.71 9.40 10.74
CA ARG A 300 -10.52 10.23 11.68
C ARG A 300 -12.05 10.03 11.58
N GLY A 301 -12.56 9.35 10.55
CA GLY A 301 -14.00 9.13 10.29
C GLY A 301 -14.43 7.66 10.29
N LYS A 302 -15.59 7.33 9.67
CA LYS A 302 -16.01 5.92 9.46
C LYS A 302 -14.94 5.19 8.66
N GLU A 303 -14.25 4.26 9.30
CA GLU A 303 -13.05 3.65 8.74
C GLU A 303 -13.33 2.89 7.44
N LEU A 304 -12.52 3.15 6.41
CA LEU A 304 -12.42 2.26 5.26
C LEU A 304 -11.85 0.91 5.67
N GLU A 305 -12.37 -0.15 5.07
CA GLU A 305 -11.74 -1.48 5.13
C GLU A 305 -10.28 -1.39 4.64
N ALA A 306 -9.36 -2.06 5.34
CA ALA A 306 -7.92 -1.97 5.09
C ALA A 306 -7.54 -2.38 3.65
N TYR A 307 -8.31 -3.28 3.03
CA TYR A 307 -8.09 -3.69 1.64
C TYR A 307 -8.39 -2.55 0.64
N ASN A 308 -9.27 -1.58 0.95
CA ASN A 308 -9.52 -0.44 0.06
C ASN A 308 -8.30 0.49 -0.03
N LEU A 309 -7.54 0.61 1.06
CA LEU A 309 -6.26 1.34 1.07
C LEU A 309 -5.22 0.62 0.21
N LEU A 310 -5.19 -0.72 0.26
CA LEU A 310 -4.33 -1.52 -0.62
C LEU A 310 -4.73 -1.35 -2.09
N LYS A 311 -6.02 -1.39 -2.43
CA LYS A 311 -6.51 -1.16 -3.79
C LYS A 311 -5.96 0.15 -4.36
N ALA A 312 -6.16 1.26 -3.65
CA ALA A 312 -5.67 2.57 -4.08
C ALA A 312 -4.13 2.62 -4.18
N PHE A 313 -3.41 2.02 -3.23
CA PHE A 313 -1.95 1.90 -3.27
C PHE A 313 -1.46 1.14 -4.50
N HIS A 314 -2.06 0.00 -4.83
CA HIS A 314 -1.63 -0.80 -5.96
C HIS A 314 -2.05 -0.22 -7.30
N ILE A 315 -3.21 0.44 -7.41
CA ILE A 315 -3.58 1.14 -8.65
C ILE A 315 -2.59 2.25 -8.99
N ARG A 316 -2.06 2.98 -7.99
CA ARG A 316 -0.99 3.98 -8.21
C ARG A 316 0.23 3.37 -8.89
N ALA A 317 0.62 2.16 -8.48
CA ALA A 317 1.77 1.46 -9.04
C ALA A 317 1.51 0.85 -10.44
N MET A 318 0.38 1.17 -11.10
CA MET A 318 0.02 0.68 -12.43
C MET A 318 0.23 1.73 -13.54
N GLU A 319 1.13 2.70 -13.35
CA GLU A 319 1.37 3.81 -14.30
C GLU A 319 1.63 3.34 -15.73
N GLN A 320 2.31 2.21 -15.91
CA GLN A 320 2.63 1.64 -17.22
C GLN A 320 1.52 0.73 -17.80
N ASN A 321 0.47 0.43 -17.03
CA ASN A 321 -0.68 -0.35 -17.49
C ASN A 321 -1.70 0.53 -18.21
N SER A 322 -2.39 -0.05 -19.19
CA SER A 322 -3.44 0.65 -19.91
C SER A 322 -4.63 0.98 -19.00
N GLN A 323 -5.44 1.95 -19.40
CA GLN A 323 -6.63 2.32 -18.64
C GLN A 323 -7.61 1.14 -18.49
N GLU A 324 -7.75 0.34 -19.55
CA GLU A 324 -8.58 -0.87 -19.57
C GLU A 324 -8.10 -1.91 -18.55
N GLU A 325 -6.78 -2.13 -18.44
CA GLU A 325 -6.21 -3.07 -17.47
C GLU A 325 -6.49 -2.62 -16.03
N ARG A 326 -6.37 -1.32 -15.75
CA ARG A 326 -6.64 -0.76 -14.42
C ARG A 326 -8.13 -0.89 -14.06
N ILE A 327 -9.02 -0.56 -14.99
CA ILE A 327 -10.47 -0.75 -14.83
C ILE A 327 -10.80 -2.22 -14.60
N ALA A 328 -10.20 -3.14 -15.36
CA ALA A 328 -10.45 -4.56 -15.20
C ALA A 328 -10.03 -5.07 -13.81
N CYS A 329 -8.89 -4.61 -13.28
CA CYS A 329 -8.47 -4.94 -11.91
C CYS A 329 -9.44 -4.40 -10.87
N ASP A 330 -9.88 -3.14 -11.02
CA ASP A 330 -10.83 -2.53 -10.10
C ASP A 330 -12.20 -3.24 -10.11
N VAL A 331 -12.72 -3.54 -11.29
CA VAL A 331 -14.00 -4.27 -11.45
C VAL A 331 -13.93 -5.65 -10.79
N ARG A 332 -12.87 -6.42 -11.00
CA ARG A 332 -12.72 -7.75 -10.38
C ARG A 332 -12.54 -7.65 -8.86
N TRP A 333 -11.83 -6.64 -8.39
CA TRP A 333 -11.69 -6.35 -6.97
C TRP A 333 -13.04 -6.01 -6.32
N GLU A 334 -13.81 -5.12 -6.92
CA GLU A 334 -15.14 -4.73 -6.42
C GLU A 334 -16.13 -5.90 -6.48
N ALA A 335 -16.08 -6.73 -7.53
CA ALA A 335 -16.87 -7.95 -7.62
C ALA A 335 -16.57 -8.95 -6.49
N ALA A 336 -15.34 -8.97 -5.96
CA ALA A 336 -15.00 -9.80 -4.80
C ALA A 336 -15.51 -9.21 -3.46
N THR A 337 -15.79 -7.91 -3.38
CA THR A 337 -16.43 -7.28 -2.20
C THR A 337 -17.93 -7.47 -2.16
N GLN A 338 -18.55 -7.68 -3.33
CA GLN A 338 -19.97 -7.92 -3.50
C GLN A 338 -20.18 -9.22 -4.26
N TYR A 339 -19.50 -10.28 -3.83
CA TYR A 339 -19.63 -11.55 -4.51
C TYR A 339 -21.07 -12.03 -4.38
N ASP A 340 -21.75 -12.04 -5.50
CA ASP A 340 -23.10 -12.53 -5.59
C ASP A 340 -23.05 -14.05 -5.60
N ALA A 341 -23.39 -14.68 -4.47
CA ALA A 341 -23.58 -16.14 -4.44
C ALA A 341 -24.91 -16.56 -5.06
N THR A 342 -25.73 -15.59 -5.47
CA THR A 342 -27.11 -15.67 -5.98
C THR A 342 -27.25 -16.19 -7.43
N PRO A 343 -26.24 -16.22 -8.33
CA PRO A 343 -26.36 -16.96 -9.59
C PRO A 343 -26.57 -18.47 -9.40
N LEU A 344 -26.47 -18.97 -8.16
CA LEU A 344 -26.82 -20.34 -7.78
C LEU A 344 -28.15 -20.44 -6.99
N ILE A 345 -28.78 -19.34 -6.49
CA ILE A 345 -30.04 -19.32 -5.69
C ILE A 345 -30.73 -17.93 -5.70
N PRO A 346 -32.07 -17.80 -5.63
CA PRO A 346 -32.77 -16.53 -5.44
C PRO A 346 -32.62 -15.87 -4.02
N ASP A 347 -32.34 -14.56 -4.02
CA ASP A 347 -32.41 -13.56 -2.94
C ASP A 347 -31.14 -13.10 -2.17
N ASP A 348 -31.18 -11.79 -1.86
CA ASP A 348 -30.16 -10.74 -1.84
C ASP A 348 -29.23 -10.74 -0.59
N GLY A 349 -28.03 -11.32 -0.74
CA GLY A 349 -26.97 -11.21 0.26
C GLY A 349 -25.58 -11.35 -0.36
N SER A 350 -24.99 -10.23 -0.79
CA SER A 350 -23.62 -10.22 -1.31
C SER A 350 -22.60 -10.57 -0.23
N ILE A 351 -21.59 -11.37 -0.57
CA ILE A 351 -20.50 -11.77 0.34
C ILE A 351 -19.26 -10.91 0.08
N ASP A 352 -18.73 -10.27 1.14
CA ASP A 352 -17.42 -9.62 1.09
C ASP A 352 -16.30 -10.64 1.29
N ILE A 353 -15.83 -11.21 0.17
CA ILE A 353 -14.75 -12.20 0.17
C ILE A 353 -13.41 -11.54 0.53
N LEU A 354 -13.16 -10.31 0.08
CA LEU A 354 -11.90 -9.63 0.36
C LEU A 354 -11.68 -9.41 1.84
N ARG A 355 -12.72 -9.05 2.59
CA ARG A 355 -12.65 -8.94 4.05
C ARG A 355 -12.19 -10.24 4.68
N GLN A 356 -12.72 -11.36 4.22
CA GLN A 356 -12.38 -12.69 4.70
C GLN A 356 -10.96 -13.11 4.30
N ILE A 357 -10.56 -12.83 3.06
CA ILE A 357 -9.24 -13.11 2.51
C ILE A 357 -8.15 -12.33 3.26
N PHE A 358 -8.30 -11.01 3.38
CA PHE A 358 -7.29 -10.17 4.01
C PHE A 358 -7.24 -10.35 5.52
N ASN A 359 -8.38 -10.42 6.20
CA ASN A 359 -8.36 -10.47 7.66
C ASN A 359 -7.85 -11.80 8.22
N GLU A 360 -8.20 -12.90 7.55
CA GLU A 360 -7.95 -14.23 8.09
C GLU A 360 -7.03 -15.06 7.21
N GLN A 361 -7.23 -15.11 5.89
CA GLN A 361 -6.61 -16.16 5.07
C GLN A 361 -5.21 -15.81 4.59
N LEU A 362 -5.01 -14.65 3.96
CA LEU A 362 -3.70 -14.25 3.43
C LEU A 362 -2.79 -13.74 4.54
N TYR A 363 -3.25 -12.75 5.30
CA TYR A 363 -2.41 -12.08 6.29
C TYR A 363 -1.92 -13.07 7.35
N ARG A 364 -2.82 -13.89 7.92
CA ARG A 364 -2.43 -14.78 9.01
C ARG A 364 -1.57 -15.94 8.52
N SER A 365 -1.87 -16.53 7.35
CA SER A 365 -1.01 -17.56 6.76
C SER A 365 0.42 -17.05 6.54
N ARG A 366 0.58 -15.86 5.95
CA ARG A 366 1.91 -15.23 5.75
C ARG A 366 2.65 -15.01 7.06
N ARG A 367 1.93 -14.55 8.09
CA ARG A 367 2.49 -14.33 9.43
C ARG A 367 2.85 -15.64 10.12
N TRP A 368 1.98 -16.64 10.11
CA TRP A 368 2.19 -17.92 10.77
C TRP A 368 3.29 -18.77 10.15
N ILE A 369 3.58 -18.60 8.87
CA ILE A 369 4.75 -19.27 8.26
C ILE A 369 6.06 -18.78 8.89
N ARG A 370 6.12 -17.50 9.29
CA ARG A 370 7.36 -16.84 9.76
C ARG A 370 7.41 -16.62 11.27
N THR A 371 6.26 -16.63 11.93
CA THR A 371 6.13 -16.23 13.34
C THR A 371 5.11 -17.10 14.06
N THR A 372 5.23 -17.18 15.38
CA THR A 372 4.34 -17.96 16.24
C THR A 372 2.98 -17.29 16.51
N GLU A 373 2.79 -16.02 16.12
CA GLU A 373 1.59 -15.24 16.40
C GLU A 373 1.16 -14.38 15.20
N ALA A 374 -0.14 -14.36 14.91
CA ALA A 374 -0.75 -13.64 13.81
C ALA A 374 -2.04 -12.91 14.23
N LYS A 375 -1.89 -11.93 15.14
CA LYS A 375 -2.96 -11.02 15.58
C LYS A 375 -3.74 -10.45 14.39
N LYS A 376 -5.06 -10.26 14.54
CA LYS A 376 -6.00 -9.68 13.56
C LYS A 376 -5.39 -8.58 12.67
N PHE A 377 -5.69 -8.65 11.37
CA PHE A 377 -5.30 -7.64 10.39
C PHE A 377 -5.94 -6.27 10.71
N SER A 378 -5.20 -5.20 10.43
CA SER A 378 -5.66 -3.82 10.59
C SER A 378 -4.89 -2.89 9.65
N LYS A 379 -5.31 -1.63 9.54
CA LYS A 379 -4.62 -0.61 8.73
C LYS A 379 -3.14 -0.47 9.07
N ALA A 380 -2.78 -0.59 10.36
CA ALA A 380 -1.39 -0.54 10.82
C ALA A 380 -0.51 -1.67 10.25
N LYS A 381 -1.12 -2.69 9.64
CA LYS A 381 -0.43 -3.89 9.14
C LYS A 381 -0.53 -4.05 7.62
N ILE A 382 -1.08 -3.07 6.91
CA ILE A 382 -1.17 -3.10 5.44
C ILE A 382 0.20 -3.19 4.77
N GLY A 383 1.28 -2.80 5.47
CA GLY A 383 2.65 -2.96 5.02
C GLY A 383 3.04 -4.40 4.66
N GLU A 384 2.36 -5.41 5.23
CA GLU A 384 2.53 -6.82 4.83
C GLU A 384 2.22 -7.08 3.34
N PHE A 385 1.37 -6.22 2.76
CA PHE A 385 0.92 -6.28 1.38
C PHE A 385 1.45 -5.14 0.52
N LYS A 386 2.33 -4.27 1.04
CA LYS A 386 3.01 -3.24 0.25
C LYS A 386 4.40 -3.74 -0.11
N GLY A 387 4.66 -3.86 -1.41
CA GLY A 387 5.91 -4.38 -1.96
C GLY A 387 6.76 -3.32 -2.64
N CYS A 388 7.62 -3.77 -3.56
CA CYS A 388 8.35 -2.89 -4.45
C CYS A 388 7.61 -2.75 -5.79
N THR A 389 7.71 -1.58 -6.41
CA THR A 389 7.34 -1.37 -7.81
C THR A 389 8.58 -1.61 -8.64
N ILE A 390 8.53 -2.56 -9.57
CA ILE A 390 9.63 -2.85 -10.50
C ILE A 390 9.05 -2.83 -11.90
N ASP A 391 9.45 -1.84 -12.68
CA ASP A 391 9.01 -1.67 -14.06
C ASP A 391 10.10 -0.95 -14.88
N LYS A 392 9.77 -0.49 -16.09
CA LYS A 392 10.72 0.20 -16.98
C LYS A 392 11.24 1.53 -16.42
N ASN A 393 10.44 2.20 -15.59
CA ASN A 393 10.74 3.51 -15.01
C ASN A 393 11.25 3.40 -13.57
N HIS A 394 10.94 2.29 -12.89
CA HIS A 394 11.34 2.01 -11.51
C HIS A 394 12.27 0.79 -11.51
N LEU A 395 13.55 1.03 -11.76
CA LEU A 395 14.58 -0.02 -11.75
C LEU A 395 14.94 -0.43 -10.32
N ALA A 396 15.52 -1.62 -10.18
CA ALA A 396 16.06 -2.07 -8.90
C ALA A 396 17.25 -1.17 -8.50
N GLU A 397 17.07 -0.39 -7.43
CA GLU A 397 18.06 0.52 -6.88
C GLU A 397 18.98 -0.20 -5.87
N PHE A 398 18.46 -1.22 -5.20
CA PHE A 398 19.14 -1.93 -4.14
C PHE A 398 19.26 -3.44 -4.43
N PRO A 399 20.36 -4.10 -4.02
CA PRO A 399 20.57 -5.53 -4.29
C PRO A 399 19.43 -6.46 -3.84
N PHE A 400 18.71 -6.11 -2.77
CA PHE A 400 17.60 -6.93 -2.26
C PHE A 400 16.39 -6.99 -3.22
N GLN A 401 16.31 -6.07 -4.19
CA GLN A 401 15.25 -6.02 -5.20
C GLN A 401 15.54 -6.94 -6.40
N ASN A 402 16.79 -7.40 -6.58
CA ASN A 402 17.19 -8.23 -7.73
C ASN A 402 16.34 -9.52 -7.91
N PRO A 403 16.00 -10.28 -6.85
CA PRO A 403 15.13 -11.46 -7.01
C PRO A 403 13.73 -11.10 -7.52
N GLN A 404 13.21 -9.93 -7.16
CA GLN A 404 11.88 -9.46 -7.58
C GLN A 404 11.93 -9.00 -9.04
N LEU A 405 13.01 -8.32 -9.45
CA LEU A 405 13.27 -7.98 -10.85
C LEU A 405 13.36 -9.24 -11.72
N LEU A 406 14.10 -10.26 -11.26
CA LEU A 406 14.19 -11.52 -11.98
C LEU A 406 12.82 -12.19 -12.13
N LEU A 407 12.01 -12.21 -11.06
CA LEU A 407 10.65 -12.76 -11.12
C LEU A 407 9.77 -11.98 -12.11
N TYR A 408 9.83 -10.65 -12.09
CA TYR A 408 9.11 -9.79 -13.02
C TYR A 408 9.49 -10.10 -14.48
N LEU A 409 10.79 -10.15 -14.78
CA LEU A 409 11.29 -10.45 -16.13
C LEU A 409 10.90 -11.86 -16.58
N THR A 410 11.01 -12.84 -15.69
CA THR A 410 10.65 -14.23 -15.99
C THR A 410 9.15 -14.39 -16.25
N ALA A 411 8.31 -13.71 -15.47
CA ALA A 411 6.86 -13.71 -15.69
C ALA A 411 6.50 -13.09 -17.05
N LYS A 412 7.11 -11.96 -17.41
CA LYS A 412 6.93 -11.32 -18.72
C LYS A 412 7.38 -12.23 -19.87
N PHE A 413 8.56 -12.81 -19.76
CA PHE A 413 9.10 -13.73 -20.76
C PHE A 413 8.26 -15.00 -20.90
N TYR A 414 7.76 -15.55 -19.78
CA TYR A 414 6.85 -16.68 -19.80
C TYR A 414 5.57 -16.34 -20.59
N GLU A 415 4.91 -15.23 -20.23
CA GLU A 415 3.68 -14.79 -20.90
C GLU A 415 3.89 -14.50 -22.40
N SER A 416 5.01 -13.88 -22.79
CA SER A 416 5.28 -13.53 -24.19
C SER A 416 5.77 -14.67 -25.06
N THR A 417 6.44 -15.66 -24.48
CA THR A 417 7.30 -16.58 -25.26
C THR A 417 7.10 -18.06 -24.90
N LEU A 418 6.84 -18.39 -23.63
CA LEU A 418 6.78 -19.78 -23.18
C LEU A 418 5.36 -20.29 -22.94
N LYS A 419 4.38 -19.40 -22.82
CA LYS A 419 2.98 -19.74 -22.60
C LYS A 419 2.46 -20.62 -23.73
N GLY A 420 1.98 -21.80 -23.38
CA GLY A 420 1.54 -22.83 -24.33
C GLY A 420 2.65 -23.77 -24.82
N THR A 421 3.92 -23.45 -24.58
CA THR A 421 5.05 -24.34 -24.89
C THR A 421 5.44 -25.21 -23.69
N ILE A 422 5.43 -24.63 -22.49
CA ILE A 422 5.75 -25.35 -21.25
C ILE A 422 4.49 -25.41 -20.38
N ALA A 423 4.08 -26.62 -20.01
CA ALA A 423 2.92 -26.82 -19.16
C ALA A 423 3.23 -26.47 -17.70
N THR A 424 2.35 -25.67 -17.07
CA THR A 424 2.35 -25.44 -15.62
C THR A 424 1.64 -26.57 -14.90
N ALA A 425 2.02 -26.80 -13.63
CA ALA A 425 1.29 -27.71 -12.77
C ALA A 425 -0.02 -27.06 -12.28
N ASN A 426 -1.13 -27.79 -12.42
CA ASN A 426 -2.43 -27.35 -11.92
C ASN A 426 -2.65 -27.81 -10.48
N ARG A 427 -3.37 -27.01 -9.68
CA ARG A 427 -3.85 -27.39 -8.35
C ARG A 427 -5.07 -28.28 -8.45
N PHE A 428 -5.96 -28.03 -9.41
CA PHE A 428 -7.13 -28.86 -9.67
C PHE A 428 -6.82 -29.97 -10.69
N LEU A 429 -7.38 -31.16 -10.48
CA LEU A 429 -7.11 -32.31 -11.37
C LEU A 429 -7.54 -32.09 -12.82
N HIS A 430 -8.51 -31.23 -13.06
CA HIS A 430 -9.06 -30.91 -14.39
C HIS A 430 -8.60 -29.57 -14.95
N GLY A 431 -7.53 -28.99 -14.37
CA GLY A 431 -7.02 -27.68 -14.78
C GLY A 431 -7.43 -26.56 -13.84
N ASP A 432 -6.54 -25.58 -13.67
CA ASP A 432 -6.84 -24.39 -12.90
C ASP A 432 -7.74 -23.43 -13.70
N PRO A 433 -8.64 -22.68 -13.03
CA PRO A 433 -9.41 -21.61 -13.67
C PRO A 433 -8.53 -20.53 -14.32
N GLU A 434 -9.06 -19.80 -15.30
CA GLU A 434 -8.30 -18.72 -15.96
C GLU A 434 -7.84 -17.61 -15.00
N ASN A 435 -8.65 -17.28 -13.99
CA ASN A 435 -8.36 -16.23 -13.01
C ASN A 435 -7.44 -16.70 -11.87
N VAL A 436 -6.81 -17.86 -12.03
CA VAL A 436 -5.92 -18.46 -11.04
C VAL A 436 -4.50 -18.46 -11.61
N ASP A 437 -3.67 -17.55 -11.08
CA ASP A 437 -2.28 -17.42 -11.51
C ASP A 437 -1.51 -18.69 -11.11
N PRO A 438 -0.89 -19.42 -12.08
CA PRO A 438 -0.10 -20.62 -11.78
C PRO A 438 1.18 -20.35 -10.99
N PHE A 439 1.66 -19.10 -10.94
CA PHE A 439 2.92 -18.72 -10.29
C PHE A 439 2.73 -18.05 -8.94
N ALA A 440 1.53 -17.55 -8.62
CA ALA A 440 1.25 -16.86 -7.36
C ALA A 440 1.63 -17.74 -6.17
N ASN A 441 2.39 -17.22 -5.18
CA ASN A 441 2.75 -17.94 -3.95
C ASN A 441 2.35 -17.19 -2.68
N ILE A 442 1.74 -17.87 -1.71
CA ILE A 442 1.12 -17.21 -0.55
C ILE A 442 2.12 -16.40 0.26
N ASN A 443 3.39 -16.80 0.30
CA ASN A 443 4.46 -16.11 1.01
C ASN A 443 5.44 -15.41 0.04
N GLN A 444 5.04 -15.17 -1.22
CA GLN A 444 5.87 -14.44 -2.17
C GLN A 444 6.11 -13.00 -1.73
N THR A 445 7.21 -12.44 -2.18
CA THR A 445 7.43 -11.00 -2.10
C THR A 445 6.37 -10.30 -2.93
N ILE A 446 5.74 -9.28 -2.37
CA ILE A 446 4.71 -8.54 -3.08
C ILE A 446 5.37 -7.67 -4.15
N VAL A 447 4.83 -7.75 -5.36
CA VAL A 447 5.11 -6.82 -6.46
C VAL A 447 3.90 -5.91 -6.58
N ASN A 448 4.12 -4.60 -6.55
CA ASN A 448 3.03 -3.63 -6.60
C ASN A 448 2.35 -3.62 -7.98
N GLY A 449 1.20 -2.96 -8.08
CA GLY A 449 0.48 -2.85 -9.34
C GLY A 449 -0.34 -4.09 -9.70
N LYS A 450 -0.43 -4.40 -11.00
CA LYS A 450 -1.27 -5.47 -11.57
C LYS A 450 -1.02 -6.83 -10.91
N SER A 451 0.24 -7.18 -10.68
CA SER A 451 0.63 -8.48 -10.11
C SER A 451 0.08 -8.70 -8.70
N PHE A 452 -0.13 -7.65 -7.93
CA PHE A 452 -0.81 -7.76 -6.63
C PHE A 452 -2.30 -8.12 -6.80
N PHE A 453 -2.99 -7.52 -7.77
CA PHE A 453 -4.38 -7.85 -8.06
C PHE A 453 -4.53 -9.30 -8.51
N GLU A 454 -3.67 -9.77 -9.42
CA GLU A 454 -3.64 -11.17 -9.89
C GLU A 454 -3.33 -12.15 -8.74
N TYR A 455 -2.40 -11.78 -7.87
CA TYR A 455 -2.09 -12.52 -6.65
C TYR A 455 -3.34 -12.65 -5.76
N VAL A 456 -4.02 -11.55 -5.42
CA VAL A 456 -5.21 -11.58 -4.54
C VAL A 456 -6.36 -12.33 -5.20
N GLU A 457 -6.59 -12.10 -6.49
CA GLU A 457 -7.64 -12.75 -7.28
C GLU A 457 -7.51 -14.27 -7.25
N THR A 458 -6.29 -14.79 -7.34
CA THR A 458 -6.01 -16.22 -7.19
C THR A 458 -6.59 -16.77 -5.89
N TYR A 459 -6.37 -16.12 -4.75
CA TYR A 459 -6.87 -16.60 -3.45
C TYR A 459 -8.36 -16.37 -3.27
N VAL A 460 -8.93 -15.31 -3.86
CA VAL A 460 -10.38 -15.12 -3.93
C VAL A 460 -11.02 -16.30 -4.65
N GLU A 461 -10.47 -16.71 -5.79
CA GLU A 461 -11.02 -17.76 -6.63
C GLU A 461 -10.87 -19.16 -6.02
N LEU A 462 -9.74 -19.41 -5.33
CA LEU A 462 -9.57 -20.60 -4.49
C LEU A 462 -10.57 -20.62 -3.32
N TYR A 463 -10.78 -19.49 -2.64
CA TYR A 463 -11.68 -19.41 -1.50
C TYR A 463 -13.13 -19.67 -1.89
N LYS A 464 -13.60 -19.11 -3.02
CA LYS A 464 -14.93 -19.39 -3.56
C LYS A 464 -15.15 -20.89 -3.75
N ARG A 465 -14.26 -21.56 -4.51
CA ARG A 465 -14.36 -22.99 -4.81
C ARG A 465 -14.30 -23.89 -3.59
N LEU A 466 -13.44 -23.55 -2.62
CA LEU A 466 -13.21 -24.39 -1.44
C LEU A 466 -14.30 -24.21 -0.38
N PHE A 467 -14.80 -22.98 -0.17
CA PHE A 467 -15.58 -22.64 1.03
C PHE A 467 -16.93 -21.97 0.77
N ILE A 468 -17.21 -21.48 -0.45
CA ILE A 468 -18.49 -20.85 -0.79
C ILE A 468 -19.31 -21.78 -1.69
N GLU A 469 -18.73 -22.25 -2.79
CA GLU A 469 -19.35 -23.12 -3.80
C GLU A 469 -19.39 -24.59 -3.35
N LEU A 470 -19.95 -24.83 -2.18
CA LEU A 470 -19.99 -26.16 -1.58
C LEU A 470 -20.87 -27.15 -2.36
N GLY A 471 -21.73 -26.66 -3.27
CA GLY A 471 -22.63 -27.45 -4.12
C GLY A 471 -21.98 -28.10 -5.35
N THR A 472 -20.76 -27.71 -5.74
CA THR A 472 -20.09 -28.27 -6.93
C THR A 472 -19.52 -29.67 -6.69
N HIS A 473 -19.35 -30.47 -7.76
CA HIS A 473 -18.90 -31.87 -7.66
C HIS A 473 -17.42 -32.01 -7.35
N GLN A 474 -16.59 -31.08 -7.83
CA GLN A 474 -15.16 -31.06 -7.54
C GLN A 474 -14.93 -30.96 -6.03
N LEU A 475 -14.05 -31.82 -5.49
CA LEU A 475 -13.77 -31.91 -4.05
C LEU A 475 -15.00 -32.22 -3.19
N ALA A 476 -16.02 -32.92 -3.72
CA ALA A 476 -17.26 -33.23 -2.98
C ALA A 476 -17.01 -33.92 -1.63
N GLY A 477 -16.01 -34.81 -1.55
CA GLY A 477 -15.64 -35.48 -0.29
C GLY A 477 -15.19 -34.49 0.80
N PHE A 478 -14.34 -33.52 0.44
CA PHE A 478 -13.92 -32.45 1.34
C PHE A 478 -15.07 -31.49 1.66
N LYS A 479 -15.88 -31.09 0.67
CA LYS A 479 -16.99 -30.14 0.86
C LYS A 479 -18.08 -30.69 1.77
N ARG A 480 -18.47 -31.96 1.60
CA ARG A 480 -19.40 -32.65 2.52
C ARG A 480 -18.85 -32.67 3.94
N PHE A 481 -17.57 -33.01 4.09
CA PHE A 481 -16.91 -33.01 5.39
C PHE A 481 -16.88 -31.62 6.02
N TYR A 482 -16.46 -30.61 5.27
CA TYR A 482 -16.40 -29.24 5.75
C TYR A 482 -17.79 -28.73 6.18
N TYR A 483 -18.84 -29.04 5.42
CA TYR A 483 -20.20 -28.72 5.83
C TYR A 483 -20.55 -29.37 7.17
N GLN A 484 -20.44 -30.70 7.26
CA GLN A 484 -20.85 -31.48 8.42
C GLN A 484 -20.04 -31.17 9.68
N TYR A 485 -18.73 -30.90 9.54
CA TYR A 485 -17.81 -30.80 10.68
C TYR A 485 -17.30 -29.38 10.93
N CYS A 486 -17.63 -28.39 10.11
CA CYS A 486 -17.24 -26.99 10.36
C CYS A 486 -18.42 -26.01 10.31
N LEU A 487 -19.54 -26.38 9.70
CA LEU A 487 -20.69 -25.49 9.49
C LEU A 487 -21.97 -26.00 10.15
N ASP A 488 -22.23 -27.31 10.22
CA ASP A 488 -23.40 -27.83 10.94
C ASP A 488 -23.16 -29.25 11.48
N TYR A 489 -22.77 -29.33 12.77
CA TYR A 489 -22.44 -30.59 13.46
C TYR A 489 -23.61 -31.58 13.55
N ARG A 490 -24.84 -31.12 13.31
CA ARG A 490 -26.06 -31.93 13.41
C ARG A 490 -26.56 -32.40 12.04
N CYS A 491 -25.85 -32.04 10.97
CA CYS A 491 -26.25 -32.40 9.62
C CYS A 491 -26.20 -33.91 9.39
N SER A 492 -27.35 -34.51 9.08
CA SER A 492 -27.49 -35.92 8.72
C SER A 492 -27.29 -36.18 7.21
N ASP A 493 -27.64 -35.21 6.35
CA ASP A 493 -27.45 -35.27 4.90
C ASP A 493 -26.65 -34.05 4.38
N PRO A 494 -25.31 -34.08 4.48
CA PRO A 494 -24.47 -32.99 4.01
C PRO A 494 -24.49 -32.83 2.48
N GLU A 495 -24.88 -33.86 1.72
CA GLU A 495 -24.91 -33.82 0.26
C GLU A 495 -26.09 -32.97 -0.25
N ALA A 496 -27.27 -33.13 0.34
CA ALA A 496 -28.40 -32.24 0.04
C ALA A 496 -28.15 -30.83 0.58
N MET A 497 -27.61 -30.72 1.79
CA MET A 497 -27.47 -29.41 2.46
C MET A 497 -26.42 -28.51 1.82
N ARG A 498 -25.32 -29.05 1.28
CA ARG A 498 -24.27 -28.24 0.62
C ARG A 498 -24.74 -27.55 -0.67
N LYS A 499 -25.83 -28.04 -1.27
CA LYS A 499 -26.46 -27.44 -2.47
C LYS A 499 -27.36 -26.25 -2.13
N LYS A 500 -27.58 -25.98 -0.84
CA LYS A 500 -28.36 -24.84 -0.36
C LYS A 500 -27.55 -23.54 -0.43
N PRO A 501 -28.22 -22.39 -0.56
CA PRO A 501 -27.57 -21.08 -0.76
C PRO A 501 -26.63 -20.62 0.32
N TYR A 502 -27.08 -20.78 1.55
CA TYR A 502 -26.34 -20.34 2.72
C TYR A 502 -25.58 -21.51 3.33
N ALA A 503 -25.23 -22.50 2.50
CA ALA A 503 -24.51 -23.66 2.98
C ALA A 503 -23.12 -23.31 3.54
N HIS A 504 -22.55 -22.17 3.13
CA HIS A 504 -21.27 -21.65 3.59
C HIS A 504 -21.33 -21.02 4.99
N GLN A 505 -22.54 -20.75 5.52
CA GLN A 505 -22.71 -20.12 6.84
C GLN A 505 -22.82 -21.18 7.95
N PRO A 506 -22.11 -21.00 9.08
CA PRO A 506 -22.19 -21.91 10.20
C PRO A 506 -23.52 -21.80 10.94
N LYS A 507 -23.98 -22.91 11.52
CA LYS A 507 -25.26 -23.08 12.21
C LYS A 507 -25.09 -23.78 13.54
N GLY A 508 -26.01 -23.50 14.48
CA GLY A 508 -26.02 -24.13 15.81
C GLY A 508 -24.67 -23.99 16.53
N ASP A 509 -24.17 -25.09 17.07
CA ASP A 509 -22.90 -25.13 17.81
C ASP A 509 -21.67 -24.72 16.98
N ALA A 510 -21.72 -24.90 15.65
CA ALA A 510 -20.62 -24.49 14.77
C ALA A 510 -20.51 -22.97 14.61
N ALA A 511 -21.57 -22.21 14.97
CA ALA A 511 -21.60 -20.75 14.91
C ALA A 511 -20.98 -20.06 16.14
N ARG A 512 -20.57 -20.82 17.16
CA ARG A 512 -19.92 -20.27 18.36
C ARG A 512 -18.60 -19.59 18.00
N ASN A 513 -18.26 -18.51 18.71
CA ASN A 513 -17.04 -17.72 18.45
C ASN A 513 -15.75 -18.57 18.49
N GLY A 514 -15.63 -19.48 19.46
CA GLY A 514 -14.47 -20.37 19.58
C GLY A 514 -14.30 -21.31 18.39
N ASP A 515 -15.39 -21.95 17.95
CA ASP A 515 -15.44 -22.76 16.73
C ASP A 515 -15.13 -21.92 15.50
N GLY A 516 -15.57 -20.66 15.47
CA GLY A 516 -15.20 -19.70 14.43
C GLY A 516 -13.70 -19.46 14.33
N TYR A 517 -13.02 -19.21 15.45
CA TYR A 517 -11.57 -18.97 15.43
C TYR A 517 -10.78 -20.19 14.91
N LEU A 518 -11.18 -21.40 15.32
CA LEU A 518 -10.56 -22.65 14.85
C LEU A 518 -10.87 -22.91 13.37
N ARG A 519 -12.11 -22.65 12.93
CA ARG A 519 -12.48 -22.77 11.52
C ARG A 519 -11.63 -21.87 10.63
N GLU A 520 -11.32 -20.65 11.05
CA GLU A 520 -10.46 -19.75 10.27
C GLU A 520 -9.01 -20.27 10.19
N VAL A 521 -8.46 -20.81 11.27
CA VAL A 521 -7.15 -21.50 11.25
C VAL A 521 -7.17 -22.69 10.27
N TYR A 522 -8.23 -23.52 10.35
CA TYR A 522 -8.38 -24.68 9.49
C TYR A 522 -8.47 -24.30 8.01
N LYS A 523 -9.28 -23.28 7.67
CA LYS A 523 -9.36 -22.73 6.29
C LYS A 523 -7.99 -22.28 5.79
N SER A 524 -7.21 -21.57 6.62
CA SER A 524 -5.89 -21.08 6.24
C SER A 524 -4.90 -22.23 5.98
N LEU A 525 -4.92 -23.29 6.80
CA LEU A 525 -4.10 -24.50 6.56
C LEU A 525 -4.52 -25.22 5.28
N ILE A 526 -5.83 -25.32 5.03
CA ILE A 526 -6.37 -25.92 3.80
C ILE A 526 -5.92 -25.12 2.57
N ILE A 527 -6.00 -23.78 2.61
CA ILE A 527 -5.51 -22.93 1.52
C ILE A 527 -4.01 -23.13 1.31
N CYS A 528 -3.19 -23.14 2.36
CA CYS A 528 -1.74 -23.35 2.24
C CYS A 528 -1.39 -24.72 1.64
N LEU A 529 -2.06 -25.78 2.10
CA LEU A 529 -1.87 -27.14 1.59
C LEU A 529 -2.31 -27.24 0.13
N PHE A 530 -3.53 -26.79 -0.16
CA PHE A 530 -4.15 -26.87 -1.48
C PHE A 530 -3.38 -26.04 -2.50
N TYR A 531 -2.94 -24.84 -2.12
CA TYR A 531 -2.11 -24.00 -2.95
C TYR A 531 -0.85 -24.72 -3.41
N LYS A 532 -0.16 -25.39 -2.50
CA LYS A 532 1.17 -25.96 -2.75
C LYS A 532 1.14 -27.33 -3.44
N PHE A 533 0.18 -28.18 -3.09
CA PHE A 533 0.14 -29.57 -3.55
C PHE A 533 -1.18 -29.96 -4.22
N GLY A 534 -2.09 -29.01 -4.38
CA GLY A 534 -3.36 -29.20 -5.08
C GLY A 534 -4.33 -30.16 -4.40
N GLU A 535 -5.27 -30.62 -5.21
CA GLU A 535 -6.34 -31.55 -4.86
C GLU A 535 -5.82 -32.88 -4.29
N LYS A 536 -4.69 -33.37 -4.81
CA LYS A 536 -4.07 -34.63 -4.35
C LYS A 536 -3.75 -34.61 -2.85
N ALA A 537 -3.15 -33.53 -2.37
CA ALA A 537 -2.84 -33.39 -0.96
C ALA A 537 -4.06 -33.12 -0.12
N LEU A 538 -4.95 -32.24 -0.62
CA LEU A 538 -6.15 -31.87 0.10
C LEU A 538 -6.95 -33.11 0.45
N VAL A 539 -7.28 -33.96 -0.53
CA VAL A 539 -8.06 -35.20 -0.35
C VAL A 539 -7.44 -36.13 0.70
N ARG A 540 -6.11 -36.15 0.82
CA ARG A 540 -5.41 -36.98 1.80
C ARG A 540 -5.43 -36.40 3.22
N TYR A 541 -5.21 -35.08 3.36
CA TYR A 541 -4.87 -34.48 4.66
C TYR A 541 -5.96 -33.59 5.29
N TYR A 542 -7.07 -33.29 4.59
CA TYR A 542 -8.10 -32.40 5.15
C TYR A 542 -8.63 -32.87 6.52
N LYS A 543 -8.79 -34.18 6.71
CA LYS A 543 -9.22 -34.74 8.01
C LYS A 543 -8.12 -34.62 9.08
N THR A 544 -6.87 -34.93 8.74
CA THR A 544 -5.72 -34.79 9.67
C THR A 544 -5.60 -33.34 10.15
N LEU A 545 -5.66 -32.37 9.22
CA LEU A 545 -5.61 -30.94 9.56
C LEU A 545 -6.79 -30.51 10.43
N TYR A 546 -8.00 -30.98 10.12
CA TYR A 546 -9.17 -30.69 10.96
C TYR A 546 -8.94 -31.18 12.39
N ARG A 547 -8.49 -32.42 12.55
CA ARG A 547 -8.25 -33.02 13.87
C ARG A 547 -7.16 -32.27 14.64
N LEU A 548 -6.04 -31.93 13.99
CA LEU A 548 -4.96 -31.13 14.60
C LEU A 548 -5.47 -29.81 15.19
N VAL A 549 -6.35 -29.12 14.48
CA VAL A 549 -6.92 -27.84 14.90
C VAL A 549 -8.02 -28.02 15.94
N TYR A 550 -8.97 -28.93 15.70
CA TYR A 550 -10.15 -29.10 16.54
C TYR A 550 -9.95 -29.94 17.80
N VAL A 551 -8.78 -30.58 17.99
CA VAL A 551 -8.37 -31.09 19.31
C VAL A 551 -8.46 -29.98 20.37
N GLU A 552 -8.16 -28.73 20.03
CA GLU A 552 -8.32 -27.60 20.95
C GLU A 552 -9.77 -27.42 21.40
N ARG A 553 -10.74 -27.70 20.53
CA ARG A 553 -12.15 -27.58 20.86
C ARG A 553 -12.57 -28.61 21.89
N ILE A 554 -12.10 -29.85 21.79
CA ILE A 554 -12.47 -30.89 22.75
C ILE A 554 -11.65 -30.81 24.03
N THR A 555 -10.47 -30.20 24.05
CA THR A 555 -9.64 -30.10 25.26
C THR A 555 -9.94 -28.86 26.09
N HIS A 556 -10.61 -27.85 25.53
CA HIS A 556 -10.93 -26.60 26.23
C HIS A 556 -12.44 -26.39 26.37
N GLU A 557 -12.87 -25.93 27.55
CA GLU A 557 -14.26 -25.49 27.75
C GLU A 557 -14.62 -24.27 26.91
N GLN A 558 -13.68 -23.33 26.78
CA GLN A 558 -13.81 -22.13 25.97
C GLN A 558 -12.53 -21.91 25.15
N VAL A 559 -12.67 -21.85 23.83
CA VAL A 559 -11.56 -21.48 22.94
C VAL A 559 -11.59 -19.96 22.72
N ARG A 560 -10.51 -19.29 23.08
CA ARG A 560 -10.33 -17.85 22.86
C ARG A 560 -9.50 -17.61 21.62
N TYR A 561 -9.61 -16.41 21.03
CA TYR A 561 -8.84 -16.03 19.85
C TYR A 561 -7.32 -16.22 20.06
N LYS A 562 -6.80 -15.89 21.26
CA LYS A 562 -5.39 -16.07 21.62
C LYS A 562 -4.92 -17.54 21.53
N THR A 563 -5.80 -18.50 21.82
CA THR A 563 -5.51 -19.93 21.69
C THR A 563 -5.34 -20.27 20.21
N ALA A 564 -6.30 -19.89 19.37
CA ALA A 564 -6.24 -20.11 17.93
C ALA A 564 -5.07 -19.36 17.23
N ASP A 565 -4.65 -18.23 17.79
CA ASP A 565 -3.55 -17.41 17.25
C ASP A 565 -2.16 -18.03 17.43
N LYS A 566 -1.91 -18.69 18.56
CA LYS A 566 -0.60 -19.31 18.85
C LYS A 566 -0.48 -20.73 18.29
N LEU A 567 -1.61 -21.37 18.02
CA LEU A 567 -1.71 -22.80 17.75
C LEU A 567 -0.91 -23.29 16.53
N PRO A 568 -1.00 -22.66 15.34
CA PRO A 568 -0.78 -23.42 14.12
C PRO A 568 0.62 -23.24 13.49
N HIS A 569 1.52 -22.48 14.12
CA HIS A 569 2.83 -22.12 13.54
C HIS A 569 3.58 -23.34 12.99
N SER A 570 3.74 -24.39 13.80
CA SER A 570 4.43 -25.61 13.40
C SER A 570 3.77 -26.34 12.22
N TYR A 571 2.44 -26.24 12.09
CA TYR A 571 1.72 -26.85 10.98
C TYR A 571 1.95 -26.07 9.68
N PHE A 572 1.87 -24.73 9.74
CA PHE A 572 2.16 -23.85 8.60
C PHE A 572 3.61 -23.97 8.15
N GLU A 573 4.56 -23.97 9.08
CA GLU A 573 6.00 -24.12 8.79
C GLU A 573 6.29 -25.45 8.10
N LEU A 574 5.71 -26.55 8.59
CA LEU A 574 5.86 -27.88 7.99
C LEU A 574 5.32 -27.91 6.55
N ILE A 575 4.09 -27.45 6.33
CA ILE A 575 3.50 -27.40 4.97
C ILE A 575 4.34 -26.50 4.06
N TYR A 576 4.79 -25.34 4.57
CA TYR A 576 5.61 -24.40 3.80
C TYR A 576 7.00 -24.96 3.44
N ARG A 577 7.62 -25.76 4.30
CA ARG A 577 8.95 -26.36 4.04
C ARG A 577 8.91 -27.69 3.29
N ALA A 578 7.77 -28.39 3.29
CA ALA A 578 7.63 -29.68 2.61
C ALA A 578 7.98 -29.58 1.12
N LYS A 579 8.90 -30.38 0.60
CA LYS A 579 9.26 -30.35 -0.83
C LYS A 579 8.44 -31.34 -1.67
N ASP A 580 7.81 -32.29 -1.00
CA ASP A 580 7.05 -33.38 -1.59
C ASP A 580 5.90 -33.80 -0.67
N MET A 581 5.05 -34.69 -1.18
CA MET A 581 3.93 -35.28 -0.46
C MET A 581 4.36 -36.18 0.70
N ALA A 582 5.54 -36.80 0.63
CA ALA A 582 6.02 -37.70 1.67
C ALA A 582 6.34 -36.94 2.95
N SER A 583 6.91 -35.73 2.81
CA SER A 583 7.21 -34.82 3.93
C SER A 583 5.98 -34.45 4.77
N LEU A 584 4.78 -34.54 4.20
CA LEU A 584 3.52 -34.23 4.89
C LEU A 584 3.08 -35.33 5.86
N SER A 585 3.64 -36.55 5.80
CA SER A 585 3.31 -37.62 6.76
C SER A 585 3.58 -37.22 8.21
N ARG A 586 4.52 -36.28 8.42
CA ARG A 586 4.81 -35.70 9.73
C ARG A 586 3.59 -35.02 10.38
N LEU A 587 2.59 -34.59 9.60
CA LEU A 587 1.33 -34.09 10.15
C LEU A 587 0.57 -35.18 10.92
N ASP A 588 0.63 -36.43 10.44
CA ASP A 588 0.01 -37.57 11.11
C ASP A 588 0.76 -37.91 12.41
N ASP A 589 2.10 -37.83 12.41
CA ASP A 589 2.92 -38.00 13.63
C ASP A 589 2.60 -36.92 14.69
N MET A 590 2.50 -35.67 14.26
CA MET A 590 2.11 -34.55 15.14
C MET A 590 0.71 -34.77 15.73
N LEU A 591 -0.22 -35.28 14.94
CA LEU A 591 -1.57 -35.59 15.40
C LEU A 591 -1.55 -36.73 16.42
N ALA A 592 -0.83 -37.82 16.13
CA ALA A 592 -0.70 -38.95 17.05
C ALA A 592 -0.12 -38.53 18.40
N ASN A 593 0.90 -37.68 18.41
CA ASN A 593 1.47 -37.14 19.65
C ASN A 593 0.47 -36.26 20.40
N LYS A 594 -0.22 -35.35 19.69
CA LYS A 594 -1.22 -34.47 20.29
C LYS A 594 -2.40 -35.23 20.92
N LEU A 595 -2.82 -36.34 20.30
CA LEU A 595 -3.89 -37.18 20.84
C LEU A 595 -3.47 -37.93 22.10
N LYS A 596 -2.19 -38.35 22.22
CA LYS A 596 -1.65 -39.00 23.43
C LYS A 596 -1.64 -38.07 24.65
N GLU A 597 -1.57 -36.76 24.44
CA GLU A 597 -1.54 -35.75 25.52
C GLU A 597 -2.93 -35.43 26.09
N ILE A 598 -4.01 -35.88 25.45
CA ILE A 598 -5.38 -35.58 25.88
C ILE A 598 -5.72 -36.35 27.16
N LYS A 599 -5.92 -35.61 28.25
CA LYS A 599 -6.32 -36.18 29.56
C LYS A 599 -7.83 -36.18 29.80
N SER A 600 -8.54 -35.20 29.24
CA SER A 600 -9.99 -35.05 29.40
C SER A 600 -10.60 -34.35 28.19
N THR A 601 -11.92 -34.47 28.02
CA THR A 601 -12.66 -33.80 26.94
C THR A 601 -13.81 -32.95 27.46
N CYS A 602 -14.17 -31.91 26.71
CA CYS A 602 -15.22 -30.96 27.02
C CYS A 602 -16.59 -31.54 26.69
N ASP A 603 -17.51 -31.57 27.65
CA ASP A 603 -18.86 -32.12 27.49
C ASP A 603 -19.77 -31.30 26.57
N LYS A 604 -19.42 -30.03 26.32
CA LYS A 604 -20.17 -29.13 25.43
C LYS A 604 -19.91 -29.37 23.94
N VAL A 605 -19.14 -30.40 23.59
CA VAL A 605 -18.84 -30.78 22.21
C VAL A 605 -19.66 -32.00 21.83
N PRO A 606 -20.43 -31.98 20.73
CA PRO A 606 -21.21 -33.13 20.29
C PRO A 606 -20.37 -34.40 20.12
N GLN A 607 -20.93 -35.55 20.48
CA GLN A 607 -20.20 -36.82 20.53
C GLN A 607 -19.62 -37.22 19.16
N ASN A 608 -20.37 -37.02 18.07
CA ASN A 608 -19.90 -37.29 16.71
C ASN A 608 -18.64 -36.49 16.34
N ILE A 609 -18.45 -35.30 16.91
CA ILE A 609 -17.24 -34.49 16.72
C ILE A 609 -16.09 -35.07 17.55
N LYS A 610 -16.34 -35.45 18.81
CA LYS A 610 -15.35 -36.11 19.67
C LYS A 610 -14.85 -37.40 19.02
N ASP A 611 -15.76 -38.24 18.54
CA ASP A 611 -15.45 -39.52 17.91
C ASP A 611 -14.57 -39.33 16.67
N LEU A 612 -14.90 -38.36 15.81
CA LEU A 612 -14.07 -38.04 14.64
C LEU A 612 -12.65 -37.61 15.03
N ILE A 613 -12.51 -36.79 16.08
CA ILE A 613 -11.22 -36.25 16.50
C ILE A 613 -10.36 -37.35 17.15
N LEU A 614 -10.95 -38.14 18.02
CA LEU A 614 -10.28 -39.17 18.82
C LEU A 614 -10.09 -40.49 18.09
N LYS A 615 -10.67 -40.66 16.89
CA LYS A 615 -10.53 -41.89 16.09
C LYS A 615 -9.07 -42.23 15.81
N VAL A 616 -8.52 -43.20 16.52
CA VAL A 616 -7.14 -43.68 16.34
C VAL A 616 -6.98 -44.32 14.97
#